data_AF-A0A3A6CAI6-F1
#
_entry.id   AF-A0A3A6CAI6-F1
#
_cell.length_a   1.000
_cell.length_b   1.000
_cell.length_c   1.000
_cell.angle_alpha   90.00
_cell.angle_beta   90.00
_cell.angle_gamma   90.00
#
_symmetry.space_group_name_H-M   'P 1'
#
loop_
_entity.id
_entity.type
_entity.pdbx_description
1 polymer ?
#
loop_
_entity_poly.entity_id
_entity_poly.type
_entity_poly.pdbx_seq_one_letter_code
_entity_poly.pdbx_strand_id
1 'polypeptide(L)'
;MVLVLLSLIEVSPIKINPWSRLAKIIGHALNAEVLEQQKQTQKKLEEHIQVDDERNANLLRTQILRFNDELIDDKHHTREHFIEILAVIDAYEDYCRSHPDYKNNRCICAVANIKRVYNERLQKHDFS
;
A
#
# COMPACT_ATOMS: atom_id res chain seq x y z
N MET A 1 25.74 -46.05 -54.75
CA MET A 1 25.15 -47.12 -53.90
C MET A 1 25.09 -46.64 -52.46
N VAL A 2 24.06 -45.87 -52.11
CA VAL A 2 23.82 -45.27 -50.77
C VAL A 2 22.70 -46.03 -50.05
N LEU A 3 22.69 -47.36 -50.15
CA LEU A 3 21.60 -48.20 -49.64
C LEU A 3 22.03 -49.16 -48.52
N VAL A 4 23.30 -49.13 -48.09
CA VAL A 4 23.81 -50.04 -47.05
C VAL A 4 23.91 -49.37 -45.67
N LEU A 5 23.80 -48.03 -45.59
CA LEU A 5 23.93 -47.29 -44.32
C LEU A 5 22.61 -47.18 -43.52
N LEU A 6 21.50 -47.73 -44.02
CA LEU A 6 20.20 -47.64 -43.36
C LEU A 6 19.84 -48.85 -42.48
N SER A 7 20.66 -49.90 -42.42
CA SER A 7 20.34 -51.13 -41.68
C SER A 7 21.03 -51.27 -40.31
N LEU A 8 21.81 -50.28 -39.85
CA LEU A 8 22.57 -50.36 -38.59
C LEU A 8 22.06 -49.43 -37.47
N ILE A 9 20.83 -48.91 -37.57
CA ILE A 9 20.28 -47.95 -36.58
C ILE A 9 19.36 -48.61 -35.54
N GLU A 10 19.05 -49.90 -35.66
CA GLU A 10 18.17 -50.58 -34.70
C GLU A 10 18.89 -51.51 -33.74
N VAL A 11 19.66 -51.00 -32.77
CA VAL A 11 19.75 -51.60 -31.42
C VAL A 11 20.14 -50.55 -30.35
N SER A 12 19.13 -49.81 -29.86
CA SER A 12 19.02 -49.30 -28.46
C SER A 12 17.91 -48.25 -28.40
N PRO A 13 16.75 -48.51 -27.76
CA PRO A 13 15.69 -47.53 -27.63
C PRO A 13 15.93 -46.70 -26.36
N ILE A 14 17.02 -45.95 -26.31
CA ILE A 14 17.18 -44.88 -25.32
C ILE A 14 16.98 -43.56 -26.06
N LYS A 15 15.71 -43.23 -26.29
CA LYS A 15 15.27 -41.91 -26.82
C LYS A 15 15.51 -40.83 -25.75
N ILE A 16 16.76 -40.50 -25.46
CA ILE A 16 17.08 -39.27 -24.72
C ILE A 16 17.16 -38.18 -25.77
N ASN A 17 16.06 -37.45 -25.95
CA ASN A 17 15.97 -36.36 -26.91
C ASN A 17 16.81 -35.16 -26.40
N PRO A 18 17.97 -34.86 -27.01
CA PRO A 18 18.87 -33.82 -26.53
C PRO A 18 18.23 -32.43 -26.58
N TRP A 19 17.36 -32.18 -27.56
CA TRP A 19 16.61 -30.93 -27.72
C TRP A 19 15.56 -30.73 -26.63
N SER A 20 14.94 -31.81 -26.14
CA SER A 20 14.00 -31.74 -25.02
C SER A 20 14.70 -31.34 -23.72
N ARG A 21 15.94 -31.79 -23.52
CA ARG A 21 16.76 -31.43 -22.37
C ARG A 21 17.19 -29.96 -22.43
N LEU A 22 17.60 -29.47 -23.61
CA LEU A 22 17.90 -28.06 -23.83
C LEU A 22 16.68 -27.16 -23.58
N ALA A 23 15.51 -27.51 -24.12
CA ALA A 23 14.27 -26.76 -23.92
C ALA A 23 13.84 -26.75 -22.44
N LYS A 24 14.03 -27.86 -21.71
CA LYS A 24 13.79 -27.90 -20.25
C LYS A 24 14.72 -26.99 -19.46
N ILE A 25 15.99 -26.91 -19.84
CA ILE A 25 16.99 -26.05 -19.16
C ILE A 25 16.66 -24.58 -19.42
N ILE A 26 16.40 -24.20 -20.68
CA ILE A 26 16.01 -22.84 -21.04
C ILE A 26 14.68 -22.46 -20.37
N GLY A 27 13.69 -23.36 -20.40
CA GLY A 27 12.40 -23.15 -19.75
C GLY A 27 12.50 -23.05 -18.23
N HIS A 28 13.35 -23.84 -17.56
CA HIS A 28 13.57 -23.72 -16.12
C HIS A 28 14.29 -22.42 -15.73
N ALA A 29 15.31 -22.02 -16.51
CA ALA A 29 16.05 -20.78 -16.24
C ALA A 29 15.13 -19.55 -16.38
N LEU A 30 14.35 -19.49 -17.46
CA LEU A 30 13.36 -18.42 -17.66
C LEU A 30 12.26 -18.45 -16.59
N ASN A 31 11.77 -19.63 -16.20
CA ASN A 31 10.72 -19.73 -15.21
C ASN A 31 11.21 -19.36 -13.79
N ALA A 32 12.48 -19.65 -13.47
CA ALA A 32 13.08 -19.24 -12.20
C ALA A 32 13.31 -17.71 -12.14
N GLU A 33 13.83 -17.11 -13.22
CA GLU A 33 14.06 -15.67 -13.30
C GLU A 33 12.75 -14.87 -13.31
N VAL A 34 11.73 -15.35 -14.04
CA VAL A 34 10.39 -14.75 -14.03
C VAL A 34 9.74 -14.87 -12.64
N LEU A 35 9.90 -16.00 -11.94
CA LEU A 35 9.36 -16.17 -10.59
C LEU A 35 10.08 -15.28 -9.56
N GLU A 36 11.40 -15.11 -9.68
CA GLU A 36 12.16 -14.16 -8.86
C GLU A 36 11.79 -12.71 -9.15
N GLN A 37 11.67 -12.32 -10.42
CA GLN A 37 11.21 -10.99 -10.80
C GLN A 37 9.78 -10.73 -10.32
N GLN A 38 8.91 -11.73 -10.38
CA GLN A 38 7.55 -11.63 -9.87
C GLN A 38 7.53 -11.45 -8.36
N LYS A 39 8.32 -12.24 -7.60
CA LYS A 39 8.47 -12.08 -6.14
C LYS A 39 9.07 -10.73 -5.75
N GLN A 40 10.09 -10.25 -6.46
CA GLN A 40 10.69 -8.93 -6.23
C GLN A 40 9.72 -7.80 -6.54
N THR A 41 8.94 -7.92 -7.61
CA THR A 41 7.90 -6.95 -7.97
C THR A 41 6.79 -6.92 -6.93
N GLN A 42 6.38 -8.08 -6.43
CA GLN A 42 5.34 -8.21 -5.40
C GLN A 42 5.79 -7.60 -4.07
N LYS A 43 7.04 -7.86 -3.66
CA LYS A 43 7.63 -7.26 -2.46
C LYS A 43 7.78 -5.74 -2.58
N LYS A 44 8.23 -5.22 -3.74
CA LYS A 44 8.30 -3.77 -4.00
C LYS A 44 6.92 -3.12 -3.98
N LEU A 45 5.88 -3.82 -4.44
CA LEU A 45 4.51 -3.32 -4.41
C LEU A 45 3.98 -3.22 -2.98
N GLU A 46 4.20 -4.23 -2.14
CA GLU A 46 3.82 -4.20 -0.72
C GLU A 46 4.53 -3.10 0.07
N GLU A 47 5.84 -2.91 -0.16
CA GLU A 47 6.61 -1.81 0.44
C GLU A 47 6.09 -0.44 -0.03
N HIS A 48 5.71 -0.29 -1.30
CA HIS A 48 5.15 0.97 -1.82
C HIS A 48 3.77 1.29 -1.24
N ILE A 49 2.92 0.28 -1.06
CA ILE A 49 1.59 0.44 -0.43
C ILE A 49 1.75 0.94 1.01
N GLN A 50 2.66 0.35 1.81
CA GLN A 50 2.90 0.83 3.17
C GLN A 50 3.41 2.27 3.24
N VAL A 51 4.33 2.65 2.33
CA VAL A 51 4.86 4.02 2.30
C VAL A 51 3.79 5.03 1.91
N ASP A 52 2.89 4.67 0.99
CA ASP A 52 1.78 5.53 0.58
C ASP A 52 0.74 5.68 1.70
N ASP A 53 0.43 4.60 2.41
CA ASP A 53 -0.52 4.60 3.52
C ASP A 53 -0.01 5.46 4.70
N GLU A 54 1.27 5.33 5.07
CA GLU A 54 1.86 6.17 6.12
C GLU A 54 1.94 7.64 5.69
N ARG A 55 2.26 7.91 4.41
CA ARG A 55 2.24 9.27 3.87
C ARG A 55 0.84 9.86 3.96
N ASN A 56 -0.20 9.10 3.61
CA ASN A 56 -1.58 9.55 3.73
C ASN A 56 -1.94 9.88 5.18
N ALA A 57 -1.59 9.01 6.14
CA ALA A 57 -1.80 9.27 7.56
C ALA A 57 -1.11 10.56 8.05
N ASN A 58 0.11 10.82 7.57
CA ASN A 58 0.84 12.06 7.87
C ASN A 58 0.15 13.31 7.29
N LEU A 59 -0.48 13.20 6.11
CA LEU A 59 -1.27 14.28 5.51
C LEU A 59 -2.55 14.55 6.31
N LEU A 60 -3.29 13.51 6.70
CA LEU A 60 -4.47 13.65 7.56
C LEU A 60 -4.10 14.33 8.89
N ARG A 61 -3.01 13.87 9.54
CA ARG A 61 -2.49 14.49 10.76
C ARG A 61 -2.19 15.98 10.57
N THR A 62 -1.59 16.35 9.45
CA THR A 62 -1.25 17.75 9.17
C THR A 62 -2.50 18.62 9.03
N GLN A 63 -3.55 18.10 8.40
CA GLN A 63 -4.83 18.80 8.28
C GLN A 63 -5.48 19.03 9.65
N ILE A 64 -5.51 18.00 10.51
CA ILE A 64 -6.05 18.08 11.87
C ILE A 64 -5.30 19.13 12.69
N LEU A 65 -3.96 19.09 12.69
CA LEU A 65 -3.15 20.04 13.44
C LEU A 65 -3.36 21.47 12.94
N ARG A 66 -3.37 21.68 11.62
CA ARG A 66 -3.62 23.00 11.04
C ARG A 66 -4.98 23.54 11.44
N PHE A 67 -6.04 22.76 11.32
CA PHE A 67 -7.38 23.20 11.71
C PHE A 67 -7.43 23.53 13.21
N ASN A 68 -6.77 22.73 14.06
CA ASN A 68 -6.66 23.04 15.48
C ASN A 68 -5.89 24.34 15.75
N ASP A 69 -4.80 24.59 15.04
CA ASP A 69 -4.04 25.84 15.15
C ASP A 69 -4.93 27.03 14.74
N GLU A 70 -5.72 26.89 13.67
CA GLU A 70 -6.70 27.90 13.27
C GLU A 70 -7.77 28.17 14.36
N LEU A 71 -8.23 27.13 15.07
CA LEU A 71 -9.13 27.31 16.22
C LEU A 71 -8.46 28.03 17.39
N ILE A 72 -7.17 27.78 17.62
CA ILE A 72 -6.38 28.46 18.67
C ILE A 72 -6.19 29.94 18.32
N ASP A 73 -6.06 30.26 17.03
CA ASP A 73 -5.98 31.62 16.51
C ASP A 73 -7.37 32.31 16.39
N ASP A 74 -8.39 31.80 17.09
CA ASP A 74 -9.77 32.30 17.11
C ASP A 74 -10.45 32.40 15.73
N LYS A 75 -9.98 31.60 14.76
CA LYS A 75 -10.58 31.59 13.42
C LYS A 75 -11.99 31.01 13.48
N HIS A 76 -12.87 31.73 12.80
CA HIS A 76 -14.27 31.40 12.64
C HIS A 76 -14.43 30.46 11.43
N HIS A 77 -15.25 29.43 11.60
CA HIS A 77 -15.42 28.35 10.64
C HIS A 77 -16.88 27.94 10.57
N THR A 78 -17.32 27.64 9.35
CA THR A 78 -18.67 27.14 9.06
C THR A 78 -18.85 25.73 9.61
N ARG A 79 -20.10 25.31 9.76
CA ARG A 79 -20.44 23.95 10.20
C ARG A 79 -19.88 22.90 9.23
N GLU A 80 -19.91 23.17 7.95
CA GLU A 80 -19.42 22.30 6.88
C GLU A 80 -17.92 22.03 7.03
N HIS A 81 -17.11 23.07 7.30
CA HIS A 81 -15.68 22.90 7.49
C HIS A 81 -15.36 22.05 8.75
N PHE A 82 -16.20 22.14 9.80
CA PHE A 82 -16.10 21.21 10.93
C PHE A 82 -16.47 19.77 10.56
N ILE A 83 -17.50 19.57 9.74
CA ILE A 83 -17.88 18.21 9.31
C ILE A 83 -16.75 17.59 8.47
N GLU A 84 -16.12 18.36 7.58
CA GLU A 84 -14.97 17.91 6.81
C GLU A 84 -13.80 17.49 7.71
N ILE A 85 -13.44 18.32 8.71
CA ILE A 85 -12.33 17.96 9.59
C ILE A 85 -12.66 16.77 10.49
N LEU A 86 -13.92 16.59 10.89
CA LEU A 86 -14.34 15.41 11.66
C LEU A 86 -14.19 14.13 10.83
N ALA A 87 -14.52 14.15 9.54
CA ALA A 87 -14.27 13.03 8.64
C ALA A 87 -12.77 12.71 8.47
N VAL A 88 -11.92 13.74 8.41
CA VAL A 88 -10.46 13.58 8.41
C VAL A 88 -9.96 12.95 9.71
N ILE A 89 -10.53 13.34 10.86
CA ILE A 89 -10.22 12.74 12.16
C ILE A 89 -10.60 11.26 12.17
N ASP A 90 -11.79 10.90 11.70
CA ASP A 90 -12.25 9.50 11.67
C ASP A 90 -11.31 8.63 10.83
N ALA A 91 -10.95 9.08 9.62
CA ALA A 91 -10.00 8.36 8.76
C ALA A 91 -8.61 8.22 9.41
N TYR A 92 -8.17 9.25 10.12
CA TYR A 92 -6.89 9.22 10.83
C TYR A 92 -6.92 8.25 12.02
N GLU A 93 -7.98 8.27 12.81
CA GLU A 93 -8.17 7.34 13.94
C GLU A 93 -8.29 5.89 13.45
N ASP A 94 -8.96 5.63 12.33
CA ASP A 94 -9.01 4.32 11.67
C ASP A 94 -7.62 3.81 11.27
N TYR A 95 -6.80 4.68 10.68
CA TYR A 95 -5.43 4.35 10.35
C TYR A 95 -4.61 4.01 11.61
N CYS A 96 -4.71 4.83 12.66
CA CYS A 96 -3.98 4.59 13.91
C CYS A 96 -4.43 3.29 14.61
N ARG A 97 -5.72 2.93 14.53
CA ARG A 97 -6.23 1.66 15.06
C ARG A 97 -5.65 0.44 14.33
N SER A 98 -5.50 0.54 13.01
CA SER A 98 -4.93 -0.54 12.19
C SER A 98 -3.39 -0.59 12.25
N HIS A 99 -2.74 0.49 12.71
CA HIS A 99 -1.28 0.63 12.78
C HIS A 99 -0.80 1.04 14.19
N PRO A 100 -0.79 0.13 15.18
CA PRO A 100 -0.48 0.46 16.58
C PRO A 100 0.95 0.99 16.80
N ASP A 101 1.90 0.67 15.90
CA ASP A 101 3.28 1.15 15.98
C ASP A 101 3.47 2.59 15.43
N TYR A 102 2.42 3.17 14.83
CA TYR A 102 2.47 4.52 14.29
C TYR A 102 2.52 5.60 15.39
N LYS A 103 3.52 6.48 15.33
CA LYS A 103 3.78 7.48 16.39
C LYS A 103 2.82 8.68 16.33
N ASN A 104 1.87 8.75 17.27
CA ASN A 104 0.74 9.69 17.27
C ASN A 104 0.64 10.65 18.49
N ASN A 105 1.72 10.91 19.24
CA ASN A 105 1.58 11.58 20.54
C ASN A 105 1.02 13.04 20.50
N ARG A 106 1.00 13.74 19.35
CA ARG A 106 0.53 15.14 19.27
C ARG A 106 -0.89 15.33 18.74
N CYS A 107 -1.47 14.36 18.02
CA CYS A 107 -2.77 14.55 17.38
C CYS A 107 -3.94 14.40 18.38
N ILE A 108 -3.76 13.60 19.44
CA ILE A 108 -4.81 13.29 20.44
C ILE A 108 -5.40 14.58 21.05
N CYS A 109 -4.54 15.52 21.48
CA CYS A 109 -5.00 16.77 22.07
C CYS A 109 -5.72 17.67 21.06
N ALA A 110 -5.23 17.73 19.82
CA ALA A 110 -5.86 18.51 18.75
C ALA A 110 -7.25 17.97 18.41
N VAL A 111 -7.39 16.64 18.27
CA VAL A 111 -8.67 15.98 18.05
C VAL A 111 -9.66 16.29 19.18
N ALA A 112 -9.22 16.20 20.43
CA ALA A 112 -10.07 16.50 21.58
C ALA A 112 -10.55 17.96 21.58
N ASN A 113 -9.67 18.92 21.24
CA ASN A 113 -10.02 20.32 21.16
C ASN A 113 -11.03 20.60 20.03
N ILE A 114 -10.80 20.04 18.84
CA ILE A 114 -11.72 20.20 17.69
C ILE A 114 -13.11 19.66 18.03
N LYS A 115 -13.20 18.43 18.57
CA LYS A 115 -14.46 17.81 18.98
C LYS A 115 -15.18 18.65 20.05
N ARG A 116 -14.44 19.22 21.01
CA ARG A 116 -14.97 20.13 22.03
C ARG A 116 -15.56 21.40 21.41
N VAL A 117 -14.80 22.12 20.59
CA VAL A 117 -15.26 23.38 19.97
C VAL A 117 -16.46 23.14 19.06
N TYR A 118 -16.47 22.04 18.30
CA TYR A 118 -17.64 21.66 17.49
C TYR A 118 -18.90 21.50 18.35
N ASN A 119 -18.80 20.77 19.45
CA ASN A 119 -19.94 20.54 20.35
C ASN A 119 -20.42 21.83 21.02
N GLU A 120 -19.50 22.70 21.44
CA GLU A 120 -19.83 24.01 21.99
C GLU A 120 -20.59 24.87 20.98
N ARG A 121 -20.12 24.88 19.72
CA ARG A 121 -20.79 25.65 18.66
C ARG A 121 -22.13 25.08 18.25
N LEU A 122 -22.25 23.74 18.27
CA LEU A 122 -23.51 23.06 18.03
C LEU A 122 -24.57 23.39 19.09
N GLN A 123 -24.17 23.50 20.36
CA GLN A 123 -25.07 23.87 21.45
C GLN A 123 -25.49 25.34 21.38
N LYS A 124 -24.56 26.23 21.02
CA LYS A 124 -24.82 27.68 20.95
C LYS A 124 -25.47 28.11 19.64
N HIS A 125 -25.48 27.25 18.63
CA HIS A 125 -25.90 27.57 17.26
C HIS A 125 -25.11 28.74 16.65
N ASP A 126 -23.81 28.87 16.98
CA ASP A 126 -22.95 30.01 16.65
C ASP A 126 -21.81 29.64 15.67
N PHE A 127 -22.09 28.74 14.73
CA PHE A 127 -21.22 28.56 13.57
C PHE A 127 -21.18 29.83 12.71
N SER A 128 -20.04 30.05 12.03
CA SER A 128 -19.78 31.24 11.20
C SER A 128 -20.64 31.30 9.95
#